data_AF-A0A963N7N0-F1
#
_entry.id   AF-A0A963N7N0-F1
#
_cell.length_a   1.000
_cell.length_b   1.000
_cell.length_c   1.000
_cell.angle_alpha   90.00
_cell.angle_beta   90.00
_cell.angle_gamma   90.00
#
_symmetry.space_group_name_H-M   'P 1'
#
loop_
_entity.id
_entity.type
_entity.pdbx_description
1 polymer ?
#
loop_
_entity_poly.entity_id
_entity_poly.type
_entity_poly.pdbx_seq_one_letter_code
_entity_poly.pdbx_strand_id
1 'polypeptide(L)'
;MIPDQARRLQRIRKTALLLTALALLVVLLSAYLRLEGAGLGCVDWPACYAQLLDGEPPPQQFGAPRLLHRAAASASLLLACCLAWLCLRRPSLPSAARPACALLLLMLALAVLGLWSADPRLALVNFLNIVGGLGLVTFSWRVVLASRPQTALPASPAPTLLLRLGCAALSLSVLLGALIGARYAALACPSLPDCAGHWWPEPGGWVALRPFAPLLAAPPAGEPAGMTLHLLHRWSALCTLLVLAGAALQLLADDGRRRAAVTLLALLLVQVTLGIVTVFSGFKLWLAIGHGVGAAALLATLATLLRRQCDD
;
A
#
# COMPACT_ATOMS: atom_id res chain seq x y z
N MET A 1 5.48 -11.31 34.55
CA MET A 1 5.21 -9.97 33.95
C MET A 1 4.47 -9.13 34.98
N ILE A 2 5.00 -7.96 35.38
CA ILE A 2 4.37 -7.07 36.36
C ILE A 2 3.02 -6.58 35.78
N PRO A 3 1.90 -6.54 36.55
CA PRO A 3 0.58 -6.13 36.05
C PRO A 3 0.58 -4.80 35.28
N ASP A 4 1.46 -3.87 35.65
CA ASP A 4 1.64 -2.58 34.96
C ASP A 4 2.21 -2.72 33.54
N GLN A 5 3.18 -3.62 33.33
CA GLN A 5 3.74 -3.90 32.00
C GLN A 5 2.73 -4.55 31.07
N ALA A 6 1.90 -5.46 31.59
CA ALA A 6 0.82 -6.09 30.82
C ALA A 6 -0.22 -5.07 30.35
N ARG A 7 -0.64 -4.18 31.26
CA ARG A 7 -1.55 -3.07 30.93
C ARG A 7 -0.93 -2.12 29.91
N ARG A 8 0.36 -1.81 30.02
CA ARG A 8 1.08 -0.96 29.07
C ARG A 8 1.15 -1.59 27.67
N LEU A 9 1.50 -2.86 27.55
CA LEU A 9 1.51 -3.57 26.26
C LEU A 9 0.13 -3.63 25.63
N GLN A 10 -0.92 -3.85 26.44
CA GLN A 10 -2.30 -3.82 25.97
C GLN A 10 -2.70 -2.43 25.44
N ARG A 11 -2.30 -1.34 26.12
CA ARG A 11 -2.52 0.04 25.65
C ARG A 11 -1.79 0.29 24.33
N ILE A 12 -0.50 -0.05 24.23
CA ILE A 12 0.29 0.08 22.99
C ILE A 12 -0.41 -0.67 21.85
N ARG A 13 -0.83 -1.91 22.09
CA ARG A 13 -1.51 -2.72 21.07
C ARG A 13 -2.83 -2.11 20.62
N LYS A 14 -3.66 -1.63 21.54
CA LYS A 14 -4.94 -0.96 21.22
C LYS A 14 -4.72 0.32 20.41
N THR A 15 -3.77 1.16 20.84
CA THR A 15 -3.41 2.38 20.12
C THR A 15 -2.85 2.08 18.73
N ALA A 16 -1.99 1.06 18.60
CA ALA A 16 -1.44 0.65 17.31
C ALA A 16 -2.50 0.08 16.37
N LEU A 17 -3.47 -0.71 16.87
CA LEU A 17 -4.60 -1.21 16.09
C LEU A 17 -5.49 -0.07 15.58
N LEU A 18 -5.82 0.89 16.46
CA LEU A 18 -6.58 2.08 16.08
C LEU A 18 -5.81 2.91 15.03
N LEU A 19 -4.49 3.06 15.18
CA LEU A 19 -3.64 3.70 14.19
C LEU A 19 -3.61 2.96 12.85
N THR A 20 -3.58 1.63 12.84
CA THR A 20 -3.66 0.86 11.59
C THR A 20 -5.00 1.09 10.89
N ALA A 21 -6.11 1.12 11.64
CA ALA A 21 -7.43 1.42 11.08
C ALA A 21 -7.53 2.86 10.53
N LEU A 22 -7.03 3.86 11.28
CA LEU A 22 -6.98 5.24 10.81
C LEU A 22 -6.03 5.42 9.62
N ALA A 23 -4.89 4.73 9.60
CA ALA A 23 -3.96 4.75 8.47
C ALA A 23 -4.62 4.17 7.21
N LEU A 24 -5.38 3.08 7.32
CA LEU A 24 -6.17 2.54 6.21
C LEU A 24 -7.22 3.54 5.72
N LEU A 25 -7.91 4.24 6.64
CA LEU A 25 -8.85 5.30 6.28
C LEU A 25 -8.16 6.46 5.55
N VAL A 26 -7.00 6.90 6.02
CA VAL A 26 -6.19 7.94 5.37
C VAL A 26 -5.76 7.50 3.97
N VAL A 27 -5.26 6.28 3.81
CA VAL A 27 -4.88 5.71 2.50
C VAL A 27 -6.07 5.64 1.55
N LEU A 28 -7.22 5.19 2.03
CA LEU A 28 -8.45 5.09 1.25
C LEU A 28 -8.92 6.48 0.77
N LEU A 29 -8.99 7.45 1.68
CA LEU A 29 -9.41 8.81 1.34
C LEU A 29 -8.39 9.52 0.45
N SER A 30 -7.10 9.30 0.67
CA SER A 30 -6.03 9.81 -0.20
C SER A 30 -6.12 9.24 -1.61
N ALA A 31 -6.37 7.93 -1.74
CA ALA A 31 -6.60 7.28 -3.02
C ALA A 31 -7.86 7.81 -3.72
N TYR A 32 -8.95 7.97 -2.97
CA TYR A 32 -10.21 8.56 -3.47
C TYR A 32 -9.97 9.97 -4.03
N LEU A 33 -9.42 10.89 -3.23
CA LEU A 33 -9.19 12.28 -3.63
C LEU A 33 -8.31 12.39 -4.89
N ARG A 34 -7.29 11.54 -5.00
CA ARG A 34 -6.39 11.52 -6.17
C ARG A 34 -7.08 10.97 -7.41
N LEU A 35 -7.77 9.82 -7.29
CA LEU A 35 -8.38 9.15 -8.43
C LEU A 35 -9.64 9.87 -8.93
N GLU A 36 -10.48 10.36 -8.02
CA GLU A 36 -11.61 11.23 -8.35
C GLU A 36 -11.14 12.54 -8.99
N GLY A 37 -10.10 13.17 -8.43
CA GLY A 37 -9.48 14.36 -9.00
C GLY A 37 -8.92 14.13 -10.42
N ALA A 38 -8.48 12.90 -10.71
CA ALA A 38 -8.08 12.47 -12.04
C ALA A 38 -9.26 11.99 -12.90
N GLY A 39 -10.52 12.22 -12.52
CA GLY A 39 -11.69 11.85 -13.33
C GLY A 39 -12.03 10.36 -13.36
N LEU A 40 -11.34 9.51 -12.58
CA LEU A 40 -11.63 8.08 -12.54
C LEU A 40 -12.98 7.86 -11.82
N GLY A 41 -14.02 7.52 -12.60
CA GLY A 41 -15.42 7.44 -12.16
C GLY A 41 -16.35 8.54 -12.69
N CYS A 42 -15.91 9.41 -13.60
CA CYS A 42 -16.77 10.40 -14.25
C CYS A 42 -17.77 9.75 -15.25
N VAL A 43 -18.81 10.50 -15.63
CA VAL A 43 -19.83 10.06 -16.60
C VAL A 43 -19.24 9.93 -18.02
N ASP A 44 -18.36 10.86 -18.41
CA ASP A 44 -17.72 10.90 -19.74
C ASP A 44 -16.42 10.06 -19.80
N TRP A 45 -16.33 9.01 -18.99
CA TRP A 45 -15.17 8.11 -18.98
C TRP A 45 -15.06 7.39 -20.33
N PRO A 46 -13.88 7.33 -20.98
CA PRO A 46 -12.52 7.63 -20.48
C PRO A 46 -12.01 9.06 -20.76
N ALA A 47 -12.79 9.92 -21.41
CA ALA A 47 -12.33 11.22 -21.87
C ALA A 47 -11.82 12.13 -20.74
N CYS A 48 -12.37 12.00 -19.53
CA CYS A 48 -12.03 12.83 -18.37
C CYS A 48 -10.80 12.37 -17.57
N TYR A 49 -10.29 11.15 -17.76
CA TYR A 49 -9.29 10.52 -16.86
C TYR A 49 -7.95 11.28 -16.75
N ALA A 50 -7.70 12.12 -17.74
CA ALA A 50 -6.42 12.76 -17.98
C ALA A 50 -6.51 14.29 -18.08
N GLN A 51 -7.73 14.85 -18.12
CA GLN A 51 -7.95 16.27 -18.41
C GLN A 51 -7.42 17.21 -17.32
N LEU A 52 -7.04 16.65 -16.15
CA LEU A 52 -6.45 17.39 -15.04
C LEU A 52 -5.11 18.06 -15.42
N LEU A 53 -4.41 17.58 -16.46
CA LEU A 53 -3.10 18.11 -16.85
C LEU A 53 -3.18 19.26 -17.87
N ASP A 54 -4.32 19.40 -18.57
CA ASP A 54 -4.52 20.32 -19.70
C ASP A 54 -5.07 21.71 -19.32
N GLY A 55 -5.41 21.95 -18.05
CA GLY A 55 -5.97 23.22 -17.58
C GLY A 55 -5.43 23.69 -16.23
N GLU A 56 -6.00 24.77 -15.70
CA GLU A 56 -5.86 25.15 -14.29
C GLU A 56 -6.41 24.01 -13.42
N PRO A 57 -5.70 23.57 -12.36
CA PRO A 57 -6.21 22.55 -11.47
C PRO A 57 -7.60 22.99 -10.97
N PRO A 58 -8.63 22.13 -11.08
CA PRO A 58 -9.99 22.48 -10.74
C PRO A 58 -10.01 23.08 -9.33
N PRO A 59 -10.76 24.17 -9.10
CA PRO A 59 -10.76 24.87 -7.82
C PRO A 59 -10.98 23.85 -6.71
N GLN A 60 -10.14 23.89 -5.68
CA GLN A 60 -10.17 22.90 -4.59
C GLN A 60 -11.55 22.91 -3.94
N GLN A 61 -12.44 22.01 -4.39
CA GLN A 61 -13.73 21.88 -3.77
C GLN A 61 -13.48 21.39 -2.34
N PHE A 62 -13.91 22.18 -1.37
CA PHE A 62 -13.90 21.84 0.05
C PHE A 62 -14.97 20.78 0.31
N GLY A 63 -14.81 19.60 -0.27
CA GLY A 63 -15.69 18.46 -0.08
C GLY A 63 -15.44 17.77 1.26
N ALA A 64 -16.49 17.14 1.79
CA ALA A 64 -16.42 16.31 2.98
C ALA A 64 -15.25 15.29 2.99
N PRO A 65 -14.90 14.61 1.86
CA PRO A 65 -13.76 13.68 1.84
C PRO A 65 -12.41 14.33 2.16
N ARG A 66 -12.19 15.58 1.73
CA ARG A 66 -10.94 16.31 2.00
C ARG A 66 -10.84 16.72 3.46
N LEU A 67 -11.94 17.17 4.06
CA LEU A 67 -12.00 17.49 5.49
C LEU A 67 -11.81 16.23 6.33
N LEU A 68 -12.48 15.13 5.96
CA LEU A 68 -12.35 13.84 6.65
C LEU A 68 -10.92 13.30 6.56
N HIS A 69 -10.27 13.41 5.40
CA HIS A 69 -8.87 13.03 5.23
C HIS A 69 -7.96 13.86 6.16
N ARG A 70 -8.12 15.20 6.19
CA ARG A 70 -7.34 16.08 7.07
C ARG A 70 -7.56 15.74 8.54
N ALA A 71 -8.81 15.55 8.97
CA ALA A 71 -9.14 15.18 10.34
C ALA A 71 -8.53 13.82 10.73
N ALA A 72 -8.67 12.80 9.87
CA ALA A 72 -8.11 11.47 10.10
C ALA A 72 -6.57 11.48 10.15
N ALA A 73 -5.92 12.25 9.27
CA ALA A 73 -4.46 12.40 9.24
C ALA A 73 -3.95 13.10 10.52
N SER A 74 -4.57 14.21 10.93
CA SER A 74 -4.21 14.93 12.16
C SER A 74 -4.40 14.06 13.41
N ALA A 75 -5.54 13.35 13.50
CA ALA A 75 -5.77 12.40 14.59
C ALA A 75 -4.71 11.29 14.60
N SER A 76 -4.38 10.72 13.44
CA SER A 76 -3.34 9.69 13.32
C SER A 76 -1.98 10.18 13.79
N LEU A 77 -1.59 11.42 13.45
CA LEU A 77 -0.31 11.98 13.88
C LEU A 77 -0.25 12.14 15.41
N LEU A 78 -1.31 12.65 16.04
CA LEU A 78 -1.38 12.77 17.51
C LEU A 78 -1.31 11.41 18.20
N LEU A 79 -2.04 10.42 17.68
CA LEU A 79 -1.96 9.04 18.18
C LEU A 79 -0.57 8.44 17.99
N ALA A 80 0.12 8.72 16.89
CA ALA A 80 1.48 8.24 16.63
C ALA A 80 2.49 8.85 17.61
N CYS A 81 2.37 10.13 17.94
CA CYS A 81 3.15 10.76 19.01
C CYS A 81 2.92 10.07 20.36
N CYS A 82 1.65 9.82 20.72
CA CYS A 82 1.31 9.08 21.94
C CYS A 82 1.90 7.66 21.94
N LEU A 83 1.77 6.94 20.82
CA LEU A 83 2.31 5.59 20.67
C LEU A 83 3.84 5.56 20.81
N ALA A 84 4.55 6.47 20.13
CA ALA A 84 6.00 6.59 20.24
C ALA A 84 6.43 6.87 21.68
N TRP A 85 5.77 7.81 22.35
CA TRP A 85 6.00 8.10 23.77
C TRP A 85 5.78 6.86 24.66
N LEU A 86 4.65 6.15 24.47
CA LEU A 86 4.35 4.92 25.21
C LEU A 86 5.41 3.82 24.99
N CYS A 87 6.01 3.71 23.81
CA CYS A 87 7.05 2.74 23.51
C CYS A 87 8.43 3.15 24.05
N LEU A 88 8.73 4.45 24.10
CA LEU A 88 10.00 5.01 24.56
C LEU A 88 10.07 5.21 26.09
N ARG A 89 8.93 5.28 26.78
CA ARG A 89 8.85 5.39 28.26
C ARG A 89 9.66 4.27 28.93
N ARG A 90 10.35 4.55 30.04
CA ARG A 90 11.20 3.56 30.73
C ARG A 90 10.37 2.50 31.49
N PRO A 91 10.77 1.21 31.49
CA PRO A 91 11.77 0.62 30.61
C PRO A 91 11.26 0.62 29.16
N SER A 92 12.12 1.02 28.21
CA SER A 92 11.72 1.12 26.80
C SER A 92 11.45 -0.28 26.23
N LEU A 93 10.65 -0.35 25.17
CA LEU A 93 10.35 -1.58 24.44
C LEU A 93 10.95 -1.50 23.03
N PRO A 94 12.24 -1.83 22.83
CA PRO A 94 12.96 -1.56 21.58
C PRO A 94 12.29 -2.15 20.33
N SER A 95 11.71 -3.35 20.47
CA SER A 95 11.00 -4.06 19.40
C SER A 95 9.76 -3.29 18.90
N ALA A 96 9.08 -2.53 19.76
CA ALA A 96 7.93 -1.69 19.44
C ALA A 96 8.32 -0.22 19.18
N ALA A 97 9.37 0.27 19.83
CA ALA A 97 9.83 1.65 19.72
C ALA A 97 10.39 1.96 18.33
N ARG A 98 11.22 1.08 17.76
CA ARG A 98 11.78 1.27 16.41
C ARG A 98 10.70 1.47 15.33
N PRO A 99 9.72 0.56 15.16
CA PRO A 99 8.65 0.78 14.19
C PRO A 99 7.73 1.96 14.54
N ALA A 100 7.51 2.28 15.83
CA ALA A 100 6.72 3.44 16.22
C ALA A 100 7.40 4.78 15.87
N CYS A 101 8.72 4.90 16.08
CA CYS A 101 9.48 6.08 15.67
C CYS A 101 9.55 6.21 14.15
N ALA A 102 9.75 5.09 13.42
CA ALA A 102 9.73 5.08 11.96
C ALA A 102 8.36 5.52 11.41
N LEU A 103 7.26 5.06 12.03
CA LEU A 103 5.90 5.49 11.69
C LEU A 103 5.73 7.01 11.87
N LEU A 104 6.16 7.54 13.02
CA LEU A 104 6.06 8.98 13.31
C LEU A 104 6.88 9.80 12.31
N LEU A 105 8.12 9.42 12.04
CA LEU A 105 8.98 10.08 11.06
C LEU A 105 8.34 10.07 9.67
N LEU A 106 7.78 8.94 9.25
CA LEU A 106 7.09 8.82 7.97
C LEU A 106 5.85 9.70 7.90
N MET A 107 5.04 9.78 8.97
CA MET A 107 3.89 10.68 9.02
C MET A 107 4.30 12.16 8.90
N LEU A 108 5.38 12.57 9.56
CA LEU A 108 5.92 13.93 9.44
C LEU A 108 6.42 14.21 8.01
N ALA A 109 7.13 13.25 7.41
CA ALA A 109 7.58 13.36 6.03
C ALA A 109 6.41 13.46 5.04
N LEU A 110 5.34 12.67 5.24
CA LEU A 110 4.12 12.74 4.44
C LEU A 110 3.34 14.04 4.65
N ALA A 111 3.33 14.60 5.86
CA ALA A 111 2.72 15.90 6.13
C ALA A 111 3.42 17.02 5.36
N VAL A 112 4.76 17.00 5.32
CA VAL A 112 5.57 17.93 4.52
C VAL A 112 5.33 17.71 3.02
N LEU A 113 5.38 16.46 2.56
CA LEU A 113 5.10 16.10 1.17
C LEU A 113 3.69 16.55 0.71
N GLY A 114 2.73 16.57 1.63
CA GLY A 114 1.37 17.03 1.43
C GLY A 114 1.26 18.46 0.90
N LEU A 115 2.26 19.32 1.14
CA LEU A 115 2.30 20.70 0.62
C LEU A 115 2.33 20.76 -0.91
N TRP A 116 2.96 19.77 -1.54
CA TRP A 116 3.07 19.66 -3.00
C TRP A 116 2.09 18.64 -3.61
N SER A 117 1.37 17.89 -2.77
CA SER A 117 0.47 16.81 -3.22
C SER A 117 -0.75 17.27 -4.02
N ALA A 118 -0.99 18.59 -4.06
CA ALA A 118 -2.05 19.18 -4.87
C ALA A 118 -1.70 19.22 -6.37
N ASP A 119 -0.41 19.20 -6.72
CA ASP A 119 0.02 19.22 -8.13
C ASP A 119 0.08 17.80 -8.71
N PRO A 120 -0.81 17.45 -9.66
CA PRO A 120 -0.82 16.12 -10.27
C PRO A 120 0.40 15.87 -11.17
N ARG A 121 1.10 16.91 -11.63
CA ARG A 121 2.27 16.79 -12.53
C ARG A 121 3.49 16.22 -11.81
N LEU A 122 3.53 16.30 -10.48
CA LEU A 122 4.61 15.82 -9.63
C LEU A 122 4.49 14.32 -9.36
N ALA A 123 4.81 13.50 -10.38
CA ALA A 123 4.74 12.04 -10.29
C ALA A 123 5.51 11.47 -9.08
N LEU A 124 6.69 12.02 -8.74
CA LEU A 124 7.44 11.62 -7.55
C LEU A 124 6.66 11.87 -6.25
N VAL A 125 6.01 13.03 -6.11
CA VAL A 125 5.23 13.38 -4.92
C VAL A 125 4.05 12.41 -4.78
N ASN A 126 3.33 12.15 -5.88
CA ASN A 126 2.24 11.18 -5.89
C ASN A 126 2.72 9.76 -5.56
N PHE A 127 3.85 9.34 -6.12
CA PHE A 127 4.46 8.03 -5.86
C PHE A 127 4.85 7.87 -4.40
N LEU A 128 5.58 8.83 -3.83
CA LEU A 128 5.99 8.84 -2.42
C LEU A 128 4.78 8.89 -1.48
N ASN A 129 3.72 9.61 -1.85
CA ASN A 129 2.49 9.65 -1.06
C ASN A 129 1.78 8.27 -1.03
N ILE A 130 1.69 7.57 -2.17
CA ILE A 130 1.12 6.21 -2.24
C ILE A 130 1.96 5.24 -1.40
N VAL A 131 3.27 5.15 -1.69
CA VAL A 131 4.19 4.22 -1.01
C VAL A 131 4.28 4.52 0.47
N GLY A 132 4.34 5.80 0.85
CA GLY A 132 4.35 6.21 2.25
C GLY A 132 3.04 5.84 2.96
N GLY A 133 1.89 5.99 2.31
CA GLY A 133 0.59 5.54 2.84
C GLY A 133 0.57 4.03 3.14
N LEU A 134 1.05 3.20 2.20
CA LEU A 134 1.25 1.75 2.42
C LEU A 134 2.24 1.48 3.58
N GLY A 135 3.27 2.33 3.71
CA GLY A 135 4.20 2.34 4.83
C GLY A 135 3.52 2.59 6.18
N LEU A 136 2.56 3.53 6.27
CA LEU A 136 1.82 3.81 7.51
C LEU A 136 1.11 2.56 8.06
N VAL A 137 0.42 1.82 7.17
CA VAL A 137 -0.25 0.56 7.51
C VAL A 137 0.77 -0.48 7.96
N THR A 138 1.86 -0.63 7.21
CA THR A 138 2.91 -1.63 7.51
C THR A 138 3.60 -1.36 8.84
N PHE A 139 4.04 -0.13 9.12
CA PHE A 139 4.74 0.21 10.36
C PHE A 139 3.83 0.17 11.58
N SER A 140 2.59 0.67 11.48
CA SER A 140 1.61 0.56 12.57
C SER A 140 1.32 -0.91 12.91
N TRP A 141 1.15 -1.77 11.89
CA TRP A 141 0.96 -3.20 12.09
C TRP A 141 2.18 -3.88 12.73
N ARG A 142 3.41 -3.48 12.37
CA ARG A 142 4.63 -3.97 13.04
C ARG A 142 4.66 -3.64 14.53
N VAL A 143 4.10 -2.50 14.95
CA VAL A 143 3.92 -2.18 16.39
C VAL A 143 2.87 -3.08 17.04
N VAL A 144 1.75 -3.37 16.35
CA VAL A 144 0.74 -4.34 16.82
C VAL A 144 1.37 -5.71 17.04
N LEU A 145 2.25 -6.16 16.13
CA LEU A 145 2.99 -7.40 16.30
C LEU A 145 3.92 -7.29 17.51
N ALA A 146 4.80 -6.29 17.57
CA ALA A 146 5.78 -6.13 18.64
C ALA A 146 5.16 -6.02 20.06
N SER A 147 3.90 -5.60 20.17
CA SER A 147 3.17 -5.46 21.44
C SER A 147 2.34 -6.69 21.84
N ARG A 148 2.42 -7.80 21.10
CA ARG A 148 1.81 -9.08 21.53
C ARG A 148 2.55 -9.61 22.76
N PRO A 149 1.82 -10.05 23.81
CA PRO A 149 2.44 -10.76 24.92
C PRO A 149 3.25 -11.95 24.38
N GLN A 150 4.49 -12.09 24.83
CA GLN A 150 5.21 -13.36 24.71
C GLN A 150 4.50 -14.36 25.62
N THR A 151 3.50 -15.06 25.08
CA THR A 151 3.16 -16.38 25.60
C THR A 151 4.36 -17.28 25.30
N ALA A 152 4.73 -18.17 26.23
CA ALA A 152 5.81 -19.14 26.12
C ALA A 152 5.54 -20.20 25.02
N LEU A 153 5.34 -19.74 23.79
CA LEU A 153 5.25 -20.54 22.59
C LEU A 153 6.68 -20.73 22.06
N PRO A 154 7.00 -21.92 21.52
CA PRO A 154 8.33 -22.19 20.99
C PRO A 154 8.71 -21.18 19.90
N ALA A 155 10.00 -20.84 19.84
CA ALA A 155 10.56 -19.95 18.85
C ALA A 155 10.09 -20.33 17.43
N SER A 156 9.41 -19.42 16.76
CA SER A 156 8.96 -19.62 15.38
C SER A 156 10.17 -19.86 14.46
N PRO A 157 10.17 -20.93 13.63
CA PRO A 157 11.27 -21.20 12.71
C PRO A 157 11.54 -20.02 11.76
N ALA A 158 12.79 -19.86 11.34
CA ALA A 158 13.18 -18.75 10.48
C ALA A 158 12.31 -18.68 9.20
N PRO A 159 12.00 -17.48 8.69
CA PRO A 159 11.25 -17.35 7.45
C PRO A 159 12.03 -17.97 6.29
N THR A 160 11.35 -18.81 5.51
CA THR A 160 11.92 -19.53 4.37
C THR A 160 12.41 -18.56 3.29
N LEU A 161 13.36 -19.01 2.47
CA LEU A 161 13.84 -18.22 1.32
C LEU A 161 12.66 -17.84 0.40
N LEU A 162 11.73 -18.77 0.17
CA LEU A 162 10.57 -18.55 -0.69
C LEU A 162 9.67 -17.40 -0.17
N LEU A 163 9.45 -17.31 1.14
CA LEU A 163 8.67 -16.21 1.73
C LEU A 163 9.39 -14.85 1.59
N ARG A 164 10.74 -14.83 1.66
CA ARG A 164 11.53 -13.61 1.44
C ARG A 164 11.50 -13.17 -0.02
N LEU A 165 11.66 -14.11 -0.95
CA LEU A 165 11.53 -13.87 -2.38
C LEU A 165 10.13 -13.36 -2.72
N GLY A 166 9.08 -13.96 -2.13
CA GLY A 166 7.71 -13.50 -2.31
C GLY A 166 7.45 -12.10 -1.72
N CYS A 167 8.10 -11.75 -0.61
CA CYS A 167 8.08 -10.38 -0.09
C CYS A 167 8.74 -9.40 -1.06
N ALA A 168 9.89 -9.74 -1.63
CA ALA A 168 10.57 -8.90 -2.62
C ALA A 168 9.72 -8.73 -3.89
N ALA A 169 9.12 -9.82 -4.39
CA ALA A 169 8.23 -9.80 -5.55
C ALA A 169 6.97 -8.96 -5.29
N LEU A 170 6.33 -9.10 -4.12
CA LEU A 170 5.17 -8.27 -3.75
C LEU A 170 5.57 -6.79 -3.65
N SER A 171 6.69 -6.48 -3.00
CA SER A 171 7.18 -5.11 -2.90
C SER A 171 7.41 -4.50 -4.28
N LEU A 172 8.05 -5.23 -5.20
CA LEU A 172 8.23 -4.78 -6.58
C LEU A 172 6.89 -4.53 -7.27
N SER A 173 5.93 -5.46 -7.14
CA SER A 173 4.60 -5.33 -7.74
C SER A 173 3.85 -4.11 -7.21
N VAL A 174 3.92 -3.85 -5.91
CA VAL A 174 3.32 -2.68 -5.26
C VAL A 174 3.98 -1.38 -5.72
N LEU A 175 5.31 -1.34 -5.84
CA LEU A 175 6.01 -0.16 -6.34
C LEU A 175 5.65 0.13 -7.80
N LEU A 176 5.59 -0.88 -8.66
CA LEU A 176 5.16 -0.72 -10.05
C LEU A 176 3.71 -0.25 -10.14
N GLY A 177 2.81 -0.83 -9.34
CA GLY A 177 1.41 -0.40 -9.27
C GLY A 177 1.24 1.03 -8.74
N ALA A 178 2.03 1.41 -7.72
CA ALA A 178 2.07 2.77 -7.21
C ALA A 178 2.56 3.76 -8.28
N LEU A 179 3.51 3.36 -9.13
CA LEU A 179 4.01 4.18 -10.21
C LEU A 179 2.97 4.35 -11.33
N ILE A 180 2.19 3.30 -11.66
CA ILE A 180 1.03 3.42 -12.58
C ILE A 180 0.05 4.48 -12.07
N GLY A 181 -0.30 4.41 -10.78
CA GLY A 181 -1.22 5.36 -10.15
C GLY A 181 -0.65 6.79 -10.05
N ALA A 182 0.65 6.93 -9.80
CA ALA A 182 1.32 8.23 -9.67
C ALA A 182 1.50 8.96 -10.99
N ARG A 183 1.54 8.23 -12.11
CA ARG A 183 1.67 8.76 -13.47
C ARG A 183 0.35 8.82 -14.24
N TYR A 184 -0.77 8.52 -13.58
CA TYR A 184 -2.10 8.42 -14.21
C TYR A 184 -2.11 7.53 -15.46
N ALA A 185 -1.34 6.44 -15.42
CA ALA A 185 -1.10 5.58 -16.58
C ALA A 185 -2.11 4.43 -16.70
N ALA A 186 -3.23 4.41 -15.96
CA ALA A 186 -4.13 3.25 -15.96
C ALA A 186 -4.68 2.92 -17.35
N LEU A 187 -4.98 3.94 -18.17
CA LEU A 187 -5.50 3.76 -19.53
C LEU A 187 -4.48 3.25 -20.55
N ALA A 188 -3.18 3.22 -20.24
CA ALA A 188 -2.16 2.75 -21.19
C ALA A 188 -2.39 1.29 -21.61
N CYS A 189 -2.93 0.45 -20.72
CA CYS A 189 -3.37 -0.93 -21.01
C CYS A 189 -4.81 -1.17 -20.55
N PRO A 190 -5.82 -0.84 -21.38
CA PRO A 190 -7.23 -0.93 -20.98
C PRO A 190 -7.84 -2.33 -21.12
N SER A 191 -7.14 -3.28 -21.74
CA SER A 191 -7.58 -4.65 -21.99
C SER A 191 -6.77 -5.67 -21.18
N LEU A 192 -7.30 -6.89 -21.09
CA LEU A 192 -6.65 -8.10 -20.57
C LEU A 192 -7.12 -9.28 -21.43
N PRO A 193 -6.27 -10.28 -21.74
CA PRO A 193 -4.86 -10.42 -21.35
C PRO A 193 -3.87 -9.59 -22.17
N ASP A 194 -4.25 -9.11 -23.35
CA ASP A 194 -3.48 -8.18 -24.16
C ASP A 194 -3.38 -6.80 -23.49
N CYS A 195 -2.62 -5.89 -24.09
CA CYS A 195 -2.57 -4.49 -23.70
C CYS A 195 -2.86 -3.63 -24.94
N ALA A 196 -4.04 -3.03 -25.01
CA ALA A 196 -4.48 -2.17 -26.12
C ALA A 196 -4.36 -2.86 -27.49
N GLY A 197 -4.76 -4.14 -27.59
CA GLY A 197 -4.67 -4.95 -28.80
C GLY A 197 -3.31 -5.62 -29.02
N HIS A 198 -2.30 -5.31 -28.20
CA HIS A 198 -0.94 -5.81 -28.35
C HIS A 198 -0.59 -6.78 -27.22
N TRP A 199 -0.16 -7.99 -27.58
CA TRP A 199 0.28 -8.98 -26.60
C TRP A 199 1.75 -8.79 -26.21
N TRP A 200 2.59 -8.49 -27.21
CA TRP A 200 4.02 -8.18 -27.07
C TRP A 200 4.33 -6.87 -27.82
N PRO A 201 3.95 -5.71 -27.26
CA PRO A 201 4.33 -4.44 -27.85
C PRO A 201 5.85 -4.27 -27.81
N GLU A 202 6.39 -3.54 -28.80
CA GLU A 202 7.78 -3.10 -28.75
C GLU A 202 8.03 -2.29 -27.47
N PRO A 203 9.14 -2.51 -26.75
CA PRO A 203 9.41 -1.81 -25.50
C PRO A 203 9.44 -0.30 -25.72
N GLY A 204 8.53 0.43 -25.07
CA GLY A 204 8.44 1.89 -25.14
C GLY A 204 9.51 2.65 -24.36
N GLY A 205 10.64 2.00 -24.09
CA GLY A 205 11.70 2.51 -23.23
C GLY A 205 11.34 2.54 -21.74
N TRP A 206 12.24 3.13 -20.95
CA TRP A 206 12.19 3.10 -19.48
C TRP A 206 11.71 4.43 -18.86
N VAL A 207 11.19 5.35 -19.67
CA VAL A 207 10.77 6.69 -19.21
C VAL A 207 9.66 6.58 -18.16
N ALA A 208 8.72 5.65 -18.33
CA ALA A 208 7.65 5.41 -17.35
C ALA A 208 8.17 4.90 -15.98
N LEU A 209 9.39 4.34 -15.92
CA LEU A 209 10.04 3.94 -14.67
C LEU A 209 10.74 5.09 -13.94
N ARG A 210 10.87 6.27 -14.55
CA ARG A 210 11.55 7.43 -13.96
C ARG A 210 10.55 8.29 -13.17
N PRO A 211 10.53 8.24 -11.82
CA PRO A 211 9.55 9.01 -11.03
C PRO A 211 9.77 10.53 -11.12
N PHE A 212 10.99 10.97 -11.47
CA PHE A 212 11.34 12.39 -11.64
C PHE A 212 10.98 12.96 -13.02
N ALA A 213 10.60 12.11 -13.98
CA ALA A 213 10.26 12.60 -15.32
C ALA A 213 8.96 13.42 -15.25
N PRO A 214 8.96 14.68 -15.74
CA PRO A 214 7.80 15.55 -15.68
C PRO A 214 6.63 14.92 -16.42
N LEU A 215 5.45 15.00 -15.83
CA LEU A 215 4.21 14.52 -16.46
C LEU A 215 3.53 15.71 -17.13
N LEU A 216 3.68 15.80 -18.45
CA LEU A 216 3.10 16.87 -19.27
C LEU A 216 1.64 16.58 -19.65
N ALA A 217 1.32 15.31 -19.87
CA ALA A 217 -0.02 14.80 -20.16
C ALA A 217 -0.14 13.36 -19.66
N ALA A 218 -1.35 12.87 -19.44
CA ALA A 218 -1.53 11.48 -19.06
C ALA A 218 -1.33 10.58 -20.29
N PRO A 219 -0.72 9.40 -20.15
CA PRO A 219 -0.50 8.51 -21.28
C PRO A 219 -1.83 8.06 -21.91
N PRO A 220 -2.06 8.25 -23.22
CA PRO A 220 -3.21 7.69 -23.90
C PRO A 220 -3.14 6.16 -23.95
N ALA A 221 -4.24 5.51 -24.35
CA ALA A 221 -4.25 4.07 -24.57
C ALA A 221 -3.23 3.66 -25.62
N GLY A 222 -2.45 2.61 -25.33
CA GLY A 222 -1.39 2.15 -26.22
C GLY A 222 -0.10 2.98 -26.19
N GLU A 223 0.06 3.93 -25.26
CA GLU A 223 1.33 4.66 -25.12
C GLU A 223 2.46 3.71 -24.69
N PRO A 224 3.54 3.55 -25.49
CA PRO A 224 4.50 2.46 -25.32
C PRO A 224 5.17 2.38 -23.92
N ALA A 225 5.53 3.51 -23.31
CA ALA A 225 6.19 3.51 -22.01
C ALA A 225 5.22 3.09 -20.88
N GLY A 226 3.98 3.57 -20.94
CA GLY A 226 2.88 3.16 -20.06
C GLY A 226 2.54 1.69 -20.20
N MET A 227 2.50 1.16 -21.43
CA MET A 227 2.30 -0.28 -21.68
C MET A 227 3.42 -1.10 -21.04
N THR A 228 4.67 -0.68 -21.21
CA THR A 228 5.85 -1.32 -20.60
C THR A 228 5.71 -1.39 -19.07
N LEU A 229 5.30 -0.29 -18.44
CA LEU A 229 5.07 -0.23 -16.99
C LEU A 229 3.98 -1.20 -16.53
N HIS A 230 2.86 -1.27 -17.26
CA HIS A 230 1.76 -2.20 -16.96
C HIS A 230 2.17 -3.66 -17.12
N LEU A 231 2.88 -4.00 -18.18
CA LEU A 231 3.36 -5.37 -18.40
C LEU A 231 4.32 -5.79 -17.28
N LEU A 232 5.25 -4.92 -16.87
CA LEU A 232 6.11 -5.17 -15.71
C LEU A 232 5.30 -5.41 -14.43
N HIS A 233 4.25 -4.61 -14.19
CA HIS A 233 3.36 -4.81 -13.05
C HIS A 233 2.61 -6.16 -13.15
N ARG A 234 2.08 -6.54 -14.31
CA ARG A 234 1.37 -7.82 -14.52
C ARG A 234 2.29 -9.03 -14.31
N TRP A 235 3.49 -9.00 -14.88
CA TRP A 235 4.47 -10.09 -14.72
C TRP A 235 4.98 -10.21 -13.30
N SER A 236 5.27 -9.08 -12.64
CA SER A 236 5.65 -9.10 -11.21
C SER A 236 4.50 -9.57 -10.31
N ALA A 237 3.25 -9.22 -10.62
CA ALA A 237 2.07 -9.71 -9.91
C ALA A 237 1.87 -11.22 -10.09
N LEU A 238 2.09 -11.77 -11.29
CA LEU A 238 2.05 -13.21 -11.54
C LEU A 238 3.17 -13.93 -10.77
N CYS A 239 4.40 -13.42 -10.81
CA CYS A 239 5.51 -13.94 -10.02
C CYS A 239 5.19 -13.93 -8.52
N THR A 240 4.63 -12.82 -8.02
CA THR A 240 4.18 -12.68 -6.63
C THR A 240 3.14 -13.73 -6.27
N LEU A 241 2.13 -13.93 -7.12
CA LEU A 241 1.09 -14.93 -6.91
C LEU A 241 1.69 -16.33 -6.78
N LEU A 242 2.53 -16.74 -7.74
CA LEU A 242 3.12 -18.08 -7.76
C LEU A 242 4.04 -18.33 -6.55
N VAL A 243 4.93 -17.38 -6.26
CA VAL A 243 5.90 -17.51 -5.17
C VAL A 243 5.22 -17.49 -3.80
N LEU A 244 4.27 -16.57 -3.58
CA LEU A 244 3.57 -16.47 -2.30
C LEU A 244 2.52 -17.56 -2.10
N ALA A 245 1.83 -18.01 -3.15
CA ALA A 245 0.96 -19.17 -3.06
C ALA A 245 1.77 -20.42 -2.72
N GLY A 246 2.91 -20.65 -3.40
CA GLY A 246 3.83 -21.75 -3.07
C GLY A 246 4.33 -21.68 -1.62
N ALA A 247 4.73 -20.50 -1.14
CA ALA A 247 5.12 -20.30 0.26
C ALA A 247 3.96 -20.56 1.23
N ALA A 248 2.76 -20.08 0.93
CA ALA A 248 1.59 -20.28 1.77
C ALA A 248 1.18 -21.76 1.85
N LEU A 249 1.22 -22.49 0.74
CA LEU A 249 0.93 -23.93 0.70
C LEU A 249 1.89 -24.73 1.58
N GLN A 250 3.18 -24.41 1.58
CA GLN A 250 4.15 -25.04 2.50
C GLN A 250 3.82 -24.75 3.97
N LEU A 251 3.32 -23.55 4.26
CA LEU A 251 2.94 -23.13 5.62
C LEU A 251 1.59 -23.70 6.08
N LEU A 252 0.78 -24.30 5.20
CA LEU A 252 -0.47 -24.95 5.60
C LEU A 252 -0.23 -26.23 6.41
N ALA A 253 0.94 -26.86 6.25
CA ALA A 253 1.34 -28.04 7.02
C ALA A 253 1.70 -27.73 8.47
N ASP A 254 1.92 -26.45 8.82
CA ASP A 254 2.24 -26.00 10.17
C ASP A 254 0.99 -25.39 10.83
N ASP A 255 0.41 -26.09 11.81
CA ASP A 255 -0.81 -25.67 12.52
C ASP A 255 -0.68 -24.28 13.17
N GLY A 256 0.52 -23.90 13.62
CA GLY A 256 0.79 -22.59 14.21
C GLY A 256 0.71 -21.45 13.19
N ARG A 257 0.90 -21.73 11.91
CA ARG A 257 0.93 -20.75 10.80
C ARG A 257 -0.21 -20.89 9.82
N ARG A 258 -0.98 -21.98 9.90
CA ARG A 258 -2.09 -22.31 9.00
C ARG A 258 -3.08 -21.17 8.83
N ARG A 259 -3.48 -20.50 9.92
CA ARG A 259 -4.40 -19.35 9.84
C ARG A 259 -3.81 -18.21 9.00
N ALA A 260 -2.54 -17.86 9.21
CA ALA A 260 -1.89 -16.80 8.46
C ALA A 260 -1.64 -17.20 6.99
N ALA A 261 -1.36 -18.47 6.72
CA ALA A 261 -1.25 -19.02 5.38
C ALA A 261 -2.58 -18.98 4.61
N VAL A 262 -3.70 -19.38 5.24
CA VAL A 262 -5.05 -19.27 4.67
C VAL A 262 -5.41 -17.80 4.41
N THR A 263 -5.12 -16.90 5.35
CA THR A 263 -5.33 -15.45 5.14
C THR A 263 -4.52 -14.94 3.96
N LEU A 264 -3.26 -15.35 3.81
CA LEU A 264 -2.40 -14.97 2.67
C LEU A 264 -3.00 -15.47 1.35
N LEU A 265 -3.42 -16.73 1.25
CA LEU A 265 -4.05 -17.29 0.05
C LEU A 265 -5.35 -16.57 -0.31
N ALA A 266 -6.21 -16.32 0.68
CA ALA A 266 -7.47 -15.61 0.47
C ALA A 266 -7.23 -14.18 -0.03
N LEU A 267 -6.28 -13.46 0.58
CA LEU A 267 -5.92 -12.10 0.14
C LEU A 267 -5.29 -12.07 -1.25
N LEU A 268 -4.46 -13.06 -1.61
CA LEU A 268 -3.91 -13.18 -2.97
C LEU A 268 -5.02 -13.37 -4.01
N LEU A 269 -5.98 -14.26 -3.72
CA LEU A 269 -7.13 -14.50 -4.60
C LEU A 269 -7.97 -13.22 -4.76
N VAL A 270 -8.28 -12.54 -3.65
CA VAL A 270 -9.00 -11.26 -3.68
C VAL A 270 -8.23 -10.21 -4.48
N GLN A 271 -6.90 -10.12 -4.30
CA GLN A 271 -6.08 -9.12 -4.98
C GLN A 271 -6.06 -9.31 -6.50
N VAL A 272 -5.88 -10.55 -6.95
CA VAL A 272 -5.90 -10.91 -8.38
C VAL A 272 -7.29 -10.65 -8.97
N THR A 273 -8.34 -11.07 -8.26
CA THR A 273 -9.73 -10.82 -8.68
C THR A 273 -10.01 -9.33 -8.80
N LEU A 274 -9.65 -8.52 -7.80
CA LEU A 274 -9.80 -7.07 -7.84
C LEU A 274 -9.01 -6.46 -9.02
N GLY A 275 -7.79 -6.92 -9.29
CA GLY A 275 -7.01 -6.45 -10.44
C GLY A 275 -7.69 -6.74 -11.78
N ILE A 276 -8.15 -7.98 -11.97
CA ILE A 276 -8.86 -8.43 -13.18
C ILE A 276 -10.16 -7.64 -13.37
N VAL A 277 -11.00 -7.57 -12.33
CA VAL A 277 -12.30 -6.89 -12.39
C VAL A 277 -12.11 -5.38 -12.56
N THR A 278 -11.04 -4.78 -12.01
CA THR A 278 -10.73 -3.36 -12.24
C THR A 278 -10.61 -3.07 -13.73
N VAL A 279 -9.85 -3.86 -14.48
CA VAL A 279 -9.69 -3.66 -15.93
C VAL A 279 -11.01 -3.89 -16.68
N PHE A 280 -11.68 -5.02 -16.46
CA PHE A 280 -12.95 -5.33 -17.15
C PHE A 280 -14.09 -4.37 -16.84
N SER A 281 -14.06 -3.74 -15.66
CA SER A 281 -15.05 -2.74 -15.26
C SER A 281 -14.82 -1.36 -15.90
N GLY A 282 -13.75 -1.18 -16.67
CA GLY A 282 -13.32 0.13 -17.16
C GLY A 282 -12.70 0.99 -16.06
N PHE A 283 -11.92 0.38 -15.16
CA PHE A 283 -11.26 1.03 -14.03
C PHE A 283 -12.22 1.76 -13.08
N LYS A 284 -13.30 1.08 -12.61
CA LYS A 284 -14.18 1.69 -11.59
C LYS A 284 -13.39 2.09 -10.35
N LEU A 285 -13.64 3.31 -9.88
CA LEU A 285 -12.96 3.96 -8.75
C LEU A 285 -12.81 3.05 -7.52
N TRP A 286 -13.92 2.49 -7.06
CA TRP A 286 -13.92 1.69 -5.84
C TRP A 286 -13.13 0.37 -5.95
N LEU A 287 -13.04 -0.20 -7.16
CA LEU A 287 -12.24 -1.41 -7.39
C LEU A 287 -10.75 -1.10 -7.39
N ALA A 288 -10.35 0.02 -8.00
CA ALA A 288 -8.97 0.49 -7.97
C ALA A 288 -8.51 0.85 -6.54
N ILE A 289 -9.37 1.53 -5.77
CA ILE A 289 -9.12 1.82 -4.34
C ILE A 289 -9.01 0.50 -3.56
N GLY A 290 -9.97 -0.41 -3.76
CA GLY A 290 -9.98 -1.73 -3.11
C GLY A 290 -8.72 -2.54 -3.39
N HIS A 291 -8.23 -2.52 -4.64
CA HIS A 291 -6.98 -3.16 -5.02
C HIS A 291 -5.78 -2.58 -4.26
N GLY A 292 -5.71 -1.25 -4.08
CA GLY A 292 -4.67 -0.61 -3.27
C GLY A 292 -4.75 -0.99 -1.78
N VAL A 293 -5.95 -1.04 -1.21
CA VAL A 293 -6.17 -1.47 0.18
C VAL A 293 -5.81 -2.95 0.38
N GLY A 294 -6.15 -3.81 -0.57
CA GLY A 294 -5.78 -5.22 -0.55
C GLY A 294 -4.26 -5.44 -0.57
N ALA A 295 -3.53 -4.64 -1.34
CA ALA A 295 -2.06 -4.65 -1.33
C ALA A 295 -1.48 -4.29 0.05
N ALA A 296 -2.06 -3.31 0.74
CA ALA A 296 -1.66 -2.96 2.11
C ALA A 296 -1.92 -4.12 3.11
N ALA A 297 -3.06 -4.81 2.97
CA ALA A 297 -3.39 -5.98 3.79
C ALA A 297 -2.43 -7.16 3.53
N LEU A 298 -2.02 -7.39 2.28
CA LEU A 298 -1.01 -8.38 1.91
C LEU A 298 0.35 -8.06 2.54
N LEU A 299 0.81 -6.80 2.49
CA LEU A 299 2.06 -6.38 3.13
C LEU A 299 2.03 -6.59 4.66
N ALA A 300 0.90 -6.26 5.31
CA ALA A 300 0.72 -6.50 6.74
C ALA A 300 0.72 -8.00 7.10
N THR A 301 0.10 -8.83 6.25
CA THR A 301 0.10 -10.29 6.40
C THR A 301 1.51 -10.86 6.26
N LEU A 302 2.28 -10.41 5.26
CA LEU A 302 3.68 -10.81 5.11
C LEU A 302 4.55 -10.34 6.28
N ALA A 303 4.36 -9.13 6.80
CA ALA A 303 5.05 -8.68 8.00
C ALA A 303 4.78 -9.59 9.21
N THR A 304 3.60 -10.20 9.27
CA THR A 304 3.25 -11.20 10.29
C THR A 304 4.02 -12.50 10.09
N LEU A 305 4.09 -13.00 8.86
CA LEU A 305 4.76 -14.26 8.51
C LEU A 305 6.31 -14.17 8.56
N LEU A 306 6.87 -12.99 8.28
CA LEU A 306 8.31 -12.73 8.32
C LEU A 306 8.84 -12.45 9.73
N ARG A 307 7.95 -12.21 10.70
CA ARG A 307 8.37 -11.88 12.06
C ARG A 307 9.04 -13.10 12.70
N ARG A 308 10.30 -12.93 13.07
CA ARG A 308 10.97 -13.83 14.02
C ARG A 308 10.44 -13.57 15.42
N GLN A 309 10.02 -14.63 16.10
CA GLN A 309 9.99 -14.63 17.56
C GLN A 309 11.43 -14.92 17.97
N CYS A 310 12.18 -13.90 18.38
CA CYS A 310 13.43 -14.16 19.07
C CYS A 310 13.08 -14.50 20.52
N ASP A 311 13.69 -15.54 21.05
CA ASP A 311 13.84 -15.72 22.48
C ASP A 311 14.72 -14.57 22.96
N ASP A 312 14.14 -13.65 23.73
CA ASP A 312 14.87 -12.64 24.51
C ASP A 312 15.10 -13.20 25.91
#